data_AF-A0A972Y0Z6-F1
#
_entry.id   AF-A0A972Y0Z6-F1
#
_cell.length_a   1.000
_cell.length_b   1.000
_cell.length_c   1.000
_cell.angle_alpha   90.00
_cell.angle_beta   90.00
_cell.angle_gamma   90.00
#
_symmetry.space_group_name_H-M   'P 1'
#
loop_
_entity.id
_entity.type
_entity.pdbx_description
1 polymer ?
#
loop_
_entity_poly.entity_id
_entity_poly.type
_entity_poly.pdbx_seq_one_letter_code
_entity_poly.pdbx_strand_id
1 'polypeptide(L)'
;MSVALKRIIILIIAFACFFFIVSIYFAKKASDEVLDSFVIMNDKLEEQNQMLPDYGSDYNPEETIIDLKNDNWETASNKTYSYIDTLKKELLINQERPFNYKKMDNSVAADTLFFTGNRLTQKGTEFVNQINNYRFLLLKTVKPKSNLHKDISTKFNTEDIKSRNGYQNWLRYNFEGFPIIATIARLSSMQADIRTFQNEIAKEKLQ
;
A
#
# COMPACT_ATOMS: atom_id res chain seq x y z
N MET A 1 -16.18 -29.02 48.08
CA MET A 1 -16.14 -29.41 46.65
C MET A 1 -15.66 -30.85 46.53
N SER A 2 -16.43 -31.75 45.90
CA SER A 2 -16.06 -33.17 45.80
C SER A 2 -14.83 -33.37 44.91
N VAL A 3 -14.07 -34.44 45.16
CA VAL A 3 -12.90 -34.83 44.34
C VAL A 3 -13.30 -35.04 42.87
N ALA A 4 -14.50 -35.58 42.62
CA ALA A 4 -15.04 -35.75 41.28
C ALA A 4 -15.30 -34.40 40.57
N LEU A 5 -15.88 -33.43 41.27
CA LEU A 5 -16.13 -32.09 40.72
C LEU A 5 -14.81 -31.35 40.39
N LYS A 6 -13.79 -31.49 41.25
CA LYS A 6 -12.43 -30.97 40.96
C LYS A 6 -11.85 -31.56 39.67
N ARG A 7 -11.97 -32.87 39.47
CA ARG A 7 -11.46 -33.55 38.26
C ARG A 7 -12.17 -33.12 36.99
N ILE A 8 -13.50 -32.97 37.04
CA ILE A 8 -14.29 -32.50 35.89
C ILE A 8 -13.90 -31.07 35.51
N ILE A 9 -13.74 -30.17 36.48
CA ILE A 9 -13.31 -28.79 36.23
C ILE A 9 -11.93 -28.75 35.58
N ILE A 10 -10.97 -29.54 36.08
CA ILE A 10 -9.62 -29.63 35.49
C ILE A 10 -9.67 -30.12 34.05
N LEU A 11 -10.51 -31.13 33.74
CA LEU A 11 -10.66 -31.64 32.37
C LEU A 11 -11.29 -30.61 31.43
N ILE A 12 -12.29 -29.86 31.89
CA ILE A 12 -12.91 -28.79 31.10
C ILE A 12 -11.88 -27.68 30.80
N ILE A 13 -11.10 -27.26 31.81
CA ILE A 13 -10.04 -26.27 31.62
C ILE A 13 -8.97 -26.80 30.65
N ALA A 14 -8.53 -28.05 30.82
CA ALA A 14 -7.54 -28.66 29.94
C ALA A 14 -8.04 -28.73 28.49
N PHE A 15 -9.30 -29.10 28.29
CA PHE A 15 -9.93 -29.12 26.96
C PHE A 15 -10.05 -27.73 26.35
N ALA A 16 -10.47 -26.73 27.13
CA ALA A 16 -10.54 -25.34 26.69
C ALA A 16 -9.15 -24.78 26.31
N CYS A 17 -8.13 -25.05 27.13
CA CYS A 17 -6.74 -24.68 26.83
C CYS A 17 -6.24 -25.35 25.55
N PHE A 18 -6.50 -26.64 25.36
CA PHE A 18 -6.13 -27.36 24.15
C PHE A 18 -6.79 -26.75 22.91
N PHE A 19 -8.09 -26.50 22.96
CA PHE A 19 -8.83 -25.88 21.86
C PHE A 19 -8.30 -24.48 21.51
N PHE A 20 -7.97 -23.69 22.53
CA PHE A 20 -7.40 -22.35 22.34
C PHE A 20 -6.02 -22.40 21.68
N ILE A 21 -5.14 -23.30 22.12
CA ILE A 21 -3.80 -23.50 21.53
C ILE A 21 -3.92 -23.92 20.05
N VAL A 22 -4.82 -24.87 19.75
CA VAL A 22 -5.06 -25.33 18.38
C VAL A 22 -5.58 -24.19 17.51
N SER A 23 -6.50 -23.36 18.02
CA SER A 23 -7.04 -22.21 17.32
C SER A 23 -5.97 -21.15 16.99
N ILE A 24 -5.08 -20.84 17.94
CA ILE A 24 -3.93 -19.95 17.72
C ILE A 24 -2.99 -20.52 16.66
N TYR A 25 -2.69 -21.82 16.71
CA TYR A 25 -1.82 -22.47 15.74
C TYR A 25 -2.36 -22.33 14.30
N PHE A 26 -3.64 -22.62 14.09
CA PHE A 26 -4.27 -22.47 12.78
C PHE A 26 -4.35 -21.00 12.33
N ALA A 27 -4.67 -20.08 13.24
CA ALA A 27 -4.70 -18.65 12.93
C ALA A 27 -3.30 -18.15 12.50
N LYS A 28 -2.24 -18.56 13.21
CA LYS A 28 -0.87 -18.21 12.86
C LYS A 28 -0.48 -18.79 11.50
N LYS A 29 -0.80 -20.05 11.24
CA LYS A 29 -0.50 -20.68 9.93
C LYS A 29 -1.20 -19.96 8.78
N ALA A 30 -2.48 -19.63 8.93
CA ALA A 30 -3.23 -18.88 7.92
C ALA A 30 -2.64 -17.48 7.72
N SER A 31 -2.23 -16.80 8.80
CA SER A 31 -1.56 -15.51 8.73
C SER A 31 -0.24 -15.59 7.95
N ASP A 32 0.60 -16.60 8.25
CA ASP A 32 1.87 -16.80 7.55
C ASP A 32 1.65 -17.03 6.04
N GLU A 33 0.67 -17.85 5.64
CA GLU A 33 0.34 -18.10 4.22
C GLU A 33 -0.15 -16.84 3.48
N VAL A 34 -0.94 -15.99 4.16
CA VAL A 34 -1.39 -14.71 3.59
C VAL A 34 -0.21 -13.75 3.41
N LEU A 35 0.71 -13.66 4.37
CA LEU A 35 1.90 -12.83 4.25
C LEU A 35 2.80 -13.30 3.11
N ASP A 36 3.03 -14.61 2.98
CA ASP A 36 3.80 -15.18 1.88
C ASP A 36 3.18 -14.84 0.51
N SER A 37 1.84 -14.81 0.43
CA SER A 37 1.14 -14.39 -0.79
C SER A 37 1.40 -12.93 -1.16
N PHE A 38 1.46 -12.03 -0.17
CA PHE A 38 1.83 -10.62 -0.40
C PHE A 38 3.28 -10.46 -0.86
N VAL A 39 4.20 -11.31 -0.37
CA VAL A 39 5.59 -11.32 -0.86
C VAL A 39 5.64 -11.67 -2.34
N ILE A 40 5.00 -12.78 -2.72
CA ILE A 40 4.98 -13.24 -4.12
C ILE A 40 4.32 -12.17 -5.02
N MET A 41 3.25 -11.54 -4.54
CA MET A 41 2.59 -10.45 -5.26
C MET A 41 3.53 -9.25 -5.41
N ASN A 42 4.21 -8.86 -4.35
CA ASN A 42 5.16 -7.75 -4.39
C ASN A 42 6.29 -8.02 -5.38
N ASP A 43 6.93 -9.18 -5.31
CA ASP A 43 8.05 -9.54 -6.18
C ASP A 43 7.65 -9.48 -7.67
N LYS A 44 6.43 -9.95 -8.00
CA LYS A 44 5.87 -9.83 -9.35
C LYS A 44 5.60 -8.38 -9.77
N LEU A 45 5.10 -7.55 -8.85
CA LEU A 45 4.87 -6.13 -9.12
C LEU A 45 6.17 -5.38 -9.34
N GLU A 46 7.22 -5.66 -8.55
CA GLU A 46 8.55 -5.10 -8.76
C GLU A 46 9.14 -5.51 -10.11
N GLU A 47 9.03 -6.79 -10.47
CA GLU A 47 9.48 -7.30 -11.77
C GLU A 47 8.74 -6.59 -12.91
N GLN A 48 7.41 -6.50 -12.83
CA GLN A 48 6.59 -5.80 -13.82
C GLN A 48 6.98 -4.31 -13.93
N ASN A 49 7.20 -3.64 -12.80
CA ASN A 49 7.57 -2.23 -12.78
C ASN A 49 8.92 -1.95 -13.44
N GLN A 50 9.85 -2.91 -13.38
CA GLN A 50 11.14 -2.82 -14.09
C GLN A 50 11.02 -3.05 -15.59
N MET A 51 10.02 -3.82 -16.03
CA MET A 51 9.78 -4.12 -17.45
C MET A 51 9.02 -3.02 -18.18
N LEU A 52 8.23 -2.21 -17.47
CA LEU A 52 7.46 -1.13 -18.09
C LEU A 52 8.41 0.02 -18.54
N PRO A 53 8.23 0.57 -19.75
CA PRO A 53 9.08 1.65 -20.24
C PRO A 53 9.12 2.83 -19.28
N ASP A 54 10.33 3.29 -18.98
CA ASP A 54 10.53 4.61 -18.40
C ASP A 54 10.60 5.62 -19.54
N TYR A 55 9.59 6.48 -19.62
CA TYR A 55 9.63 7.62 -20.54
C TYR A 55 10.57 8.65 -19.93
N GLY A 56 11.84 8.59 -20.39
CA GLY A 56 12.93 9.37 -19.85
C GLY A 56 12.60 10.85 -19.81
N SER A 57 12.32 11.36 -18.62
CA SER A 57 12.26 12.79 -18.34
C SER A 57 13.61 13.26 -17.80
N ASP A 58 14.02 14.48 -18.13
CA ASP A 58 15.16 15.14 -17.48
C ASP A 58 14.73 15.61 -16.08
N TYR A 59 14.62 14.65 -15.15
CA TYR A 59 14.23 14.90 -13.76
C TYR A 59 15.29 14.39 -12.81
N ASN A 60 15.47 15.11 -11.69
CA ASN A 60 16.31 14.65 -10.60
C ASN A 60 15.54 13.62 -9.74
N PRO A 61 16.01 12.36 -9.60
CA PRO A 61 15.36 11.35 -8.76
C PRO A 61 15.22 11.73 -7.29
N GLU A 62 16.02 12.67 -6.79
CA GLU A 62 15.91 13.19 -5.42
C GLU A 62 14.76 14.19 -5.28
N GLU A 63 14.36 14.86 -6.36
CA GLU A 63 13.25 15.82 -6.38
C GLU A 63 11.92 15.10 -6.60
N THR A 64 11.35 14.55 -5.53
CA THR A 64 10.15 13.70 -5.61
C THR A 64 8.83 14.46 -5.52
N ILE A 65 8.86 15.76 -5.24
CA ILE A 65 7.66 16.58 -5.04
C ILE A 65 7.19 17.17 -6.38
N ILE A 66 5.93 16.95 -6.74
CA ILE A 66 5.33 17.53 -7.94
C ILE A 66 5.20 19.06 -7.80
N ASP A 67 5.74 19.78 -8.78
CA ASP A 67 5.45 21.19 -9.04
C ASP A 67 4.37 21.30 -10.12
N LEU A 68 3.13 21.55 -9.70
CA LEU A 68 1.96 21.67 -10.59
C LEU A 68 2.07 22.78 -11.65
N LYS A 69 3.00 23.73 -11.52
CA LYS A 69 3.19 24.80 -12.50
C LYS A 69 4.16 24.42 -13.61
N ASN A 70 5.21 23.67 -13.26
CA ASN A 70 6.36 23.45 -14.14
C ASN A 70 6.45 22.00 -14.64
N ASP A 71 5.96 21.03 -13.85
CA ASP A 71 6.05 19.62 -14.21
C ASP A 71 5.01 19.26 -15.28
N ASN A 72 5.45 18.48 -16.26
CA ASN A 72 4.55 17.79 -17.19
C ASN A 72 4.18 16.40 -16.66
N TRP A 73 3.39 15.65 -17.43
CA TRP A 73 2.90 14.33 -17.01
C TRP A 73 3.98 13.25 -16.92
N GLU A 74 5.06 13.37 -17.70
CA GLU A 74 6.21 12.46 -17.63
C GLU A 74 6.98 12.70 -16.34
N THR A 75 7.38 13.94 -16.09
CA THR A 75 8.08 14.36 -14.86
C THR A 75 7.25 14.01 -13.63
N ALA A 76 5.94 14.33 -13.62
CA ALA A 76 5.07 14.02 -12.50
C ALA A 76 4.91 12.50 -12.25
N SER A 77 4.86 11.69 -13.32
CA SER A 77 4.83 10.22 -13.19
C SER A 77 6.12 9.71 -12.54
N ASN A 78 7.27 10.19 -13.01
CA ASN A 78 8.58 9.77 -12.52
C ASN A 78 8.84 10.24 -11.08
N LYS A 79 8.47 11.48 -10.74
CA LYS A 79 8.54 12.00 -9.37
C LYS A 79 7.65 11.21 -8.41
N THR A 80 6.40 10.92 -8.79
CA THR A 80 5.48 10.12 -7.96
C THR A 80 5.97 8.68 -7.79
N TYR A 81 6.49 8.07 -8.86
CA TYR A 81 7.06 6.73 -8.81
C TYR A 81 8.24 6.68 -7.82
N SER A 82 9.16 7.64 -7.91
CA SER A 82 10.33 7.76 -7.03
C SER A 82 9.93 8.09 -5.59
N TYR A 83 8.92 8.94 -5.38
CA TYR A 83 8.35 9.19 -4.06
C TYR A 83 7.84 7.89 -3.39
N ILE A 84 7.13 7.05 -4.14
CA ILE A 84 6.65 5.77 -3.63
C ILE A 84 7.83 4.84 -3.32
N ASP A 85 8.89 4.87 -4.13
CA ASP A 85 10.10 4.09 -3.87
C ASP A 85 10.81 4.52 -2.56
N THR A 86 10.89 5.83 -2.28
CA THR A 86 11.44 6.30 -1.00
C THR A 86 10.58 5.88 0.18
N LEU A 87 9.25 5.93 0.07
CA LEU A 87 8.34 5.40 1.10
C LEU A 87 8.57 3.91 1.37
N LYS A 88 8.66 3.07 0.32
CA LYS A 88 8.95 1.63 0.48
C LYS A 88 10.28 1.41 1.18
N LYS A 89 11.33 2.17 0.82
CA LYS A 89 12.64 2.10 1.47
C LYS A 89 12.56 2.48 2.94
N GLU A 90 11.89 3.58 3.29
CA GLU A 90 11.69 4.03 4.67
C GLU A 90 11.03 2.96 5.54
N LEU A 91 10.02 2.26 5.01
CA LEU A 91 9.34 1.16 5.71
C LEU A 91 10.24 -0.07 5.96
N LEU A 92 11.33 -0.19 5.20
CA LEU A 92 12.25 -1.33 5.24
C LEU A 92 13.57 -1.03 5.97
N ILE A 93 13.84 0.21 6.39
CA ILE A 93 15.15 0.63 6.96
C ILE A 93 15.61 -0.25 8.13
N ASN A 94 14.68 -0.70 8.97
CA ASN A 94 14.99 -1.50 10.17
C ASN A 94 14.77 -3.00 9.99
N GLN A 95 14.68 -3.47 8.75
CA GLN A 95 14.38 -4.86 8.43
C GLN A 95 15.63 -5.59 7.92
N GLU A 96 15.95 -6.74 8.51
CA GLU A 96 17.10 -7.56 8.12
C GLU A 96 16.91 -8.12 6.70
N ARG A 97 17.98 -8.10 5.89
CA ARG A 97 18.01 -8.74 4.56
C ARG A 97 18.62 -10.15 4.63
N PRO A 98 18.10 -11.15 3.88
CA PRO A 98 16.89 -11.08 3.06
C PRO A 98 15.66 -10.88 3.95
N PHE A 99 14.70 -10.07 3.46
CA PHE A 99 13.55 -9.66 4.26
C PHE A 99 12.80 -10.86 4.81
N ASN A 100 12.77 -10.97 6.15
CA ASN A 100 11.96 -11.98 6.81
C ASN A 100 10.54 -11.46 6.94
N TYR A 101 9.75 -11.66 5.88
CA TYR A 101 8.39 -11.16 5.79
C TYR A 101 7.45 -11.72 6.88
N LYS A 102 7.81 -12.85 7.51
CA LYS A 102 7.10 -13.39 8.69
C LYS A 102 7.29 -12.53 9.96
N LYS A 103 8.29 -11.65 9.97
CA LYS A 103 8.50 -10.63 11.02
C LYS A 103 7.90 -9.26 10.64
N MET A 104 7.31 -9.13 9.46
CA MET A 104 6.63 -7.93 8.95
C MET A 104 5.11 -8.02 9.07
N ASP A 105 4.61 -8.87 9.98
CA ASP A 105 3.21 -9.11 10.27
C ASP A 105 2.54 -7.96 11.07
N ASN A 106 3.31 -6.94 11.44
CA ASN A 106 2.83 -5.77 12.16
C ASN A 106 2.69 -4.54 11.25
N SER A 107 1.92 -3.56 11.73
CA SER A 107 1.64 -2.30 11.04
C SER A 107 2.44 -1.11 11.57
N VAL A 108 3.20 -1.28 12.66
CA VAL A 108 3.71 -0.18 13.49
C VAL A 108 4.50 0.84 12.68
N ALA A 109 5.38 0.40 11.78
CA ALA A 109 6.18 1.32 10.96
C ALA A 109 5.30 2.13 9.99
N ALA A 110 4.36 1.49 9.29
CA ALA A 110 3.45 2.16 8.36
C ALA A 110 2.48 3.08 9.09
N ASP A 111 1.93 2.63 10.23
CA ASP A 111 1.00 3.42 11.03
C ASP A 111 1.68 4.66 11.60
N THR A 112 2.91 4.52 12.11
CA THR A 112 3.70 5.65 12.62
C THR A 112 4.09 6.62 11.50
N LEU A 113 4.36 6.10 10.29
CA LEU A 113 4.70 6.92 9.14
C LEU A 113 3.53 7.81 8.73
N PHE A 114 2.30 7.26 8.69
CA PHE A 114 1.15 7.94 8.11
C PHE A 114 0.18 8.58 9.10
N PHE A 115 0.11 8.09 10.34
CA PHE A 115 -0.93 8.48 11.30
C PHE A 115 -0.38 8.96 12.65
N THR A 116 -1.12 9.88 13.28
CA THR A 116 -0.88 10.33 14.65
C THR A 116 -2.23 10.44 15.37
N GLY A 117 -2.55 9.43 16.18
CA GLY A 117 -3.90 9.24 16.73
C GLY A 117 -4.94 9.25 15.61
N ASN A 118 -5.90 10.18 15.68
CA ASN A 118 -6.96 10.33 14.68
C ASN A 118 -6.58 11.23 13.49
N ARG A 119 -5.36 11.77 13.43
CA ARG A 119 -4.89 12.67 12.37
C ARG A 119 -3.87 11.98 11.47
N LEU A 120 -3.59 12.58 10.32
CA LEU A 120 -2.45 12.21 9.49
C LEU A 120 -1.19 12.88 10.03
N THR A 121 -0.05 12.23 9.86
CA THR A 121 1.26 12.89 10.02
C THR A 121 1.50 13.87 8.87
N GLN A 122 2.62 14.60 8.94
CA GLN A 122 3.11 15.37 7.80
C GLN A 122 3.32 14.47 6.57
N LYS A 123 3.94 13.30 6.74
CA LYS A 123 4.20 12.35 5.64
C LYS A 123 2.91 11.76 5.08
N GLY A 124 1.92 11.43 5.92
CA GLY A 124 0.61 10.98 5.47
C GLY A 124 -0.15 12.03 4.65
N THR A 125 -0.07 13.30 5.09
CA THR A 125 -0.65 14.42 4.34
C THR A 125 0.08 14.65 3.02
N GLU A 126 1.41 14.61 3.03
CA GLU A 126 2.24 14.74 1.84
C GLU A 126 1.93 13.65 0.81
N PHE A 127 1.84 12.39 1.24
CA PHE A 127 1.52 11.28 0.35
C PHE A 127 0.16 11.45 -0.33
N VAL A 128 -0.88 11.78 0.42
CA VAL A 128 -2.22 12.05 -0.15
C VAL A 128 -2.15 13.22 -1.15
N ASN A 129 -1.41 14.28 -0.83
CA ASN A 129 -1.24 15.42 -1.72
C ASN A 129 -0.46 15.05 -2.99
N GLN A 130 0.60 14.24 -2.91
CA GLN A 130 1.33 13.77 -4.09
C GLN A 130 0.41 13.02 -5.05
N ILE A 131 -0.39 12.07 -4.53
CA ILE A 131 -1.32 11.29 -5.36
C ILE A 131 -2.40 12.17 -5.98
N ASN A 132 -2.93 13.15 -5.23
CA ASN A 132 -3.91 14.10 -5.76
C ASN A 132 -3.33 15.02 -6.84
N ASN A 133 -2.13 15.57 -6.60
CA ASN A 133 -1.44 16.41 -7.57
C ASN A 133 -1.15 15.64 -8.85
N TYR A 134 -0.68 14.39 -8.72
CA TYR A 134 -0.45 13.50 -9.84
C TYR A 134 -1.74 13.26 -10.64
N ARG A 135 -2.82 12.82 -9.98
CA ARG A 135 -4.14 12.61 -10.59
C ARG A 135 -4.61 13.87 -11.33
N PHE A 136 -4.53 15.02 -10.67
CA PHE A 136 -4.99 16.29 -11.24
C PHE A 136 -4.24 16.64 -12.53
N LEU A 137 -2.91 16.47 -12.53
CA LEU A 137 -2.07 16.74 -13.69
C LEU A 137 -2.38 15.77 -14.84
N LEU A 138 -2.55 14.48 -14.56
CA LEU A 138 -2.95 13.50 -15.57
C LEU A 138 -4.31 13.85 -16.20
N LEU A 139 -5.31 14.18 -15.38
CA LEU A 139 -6.65 14.56 -15.87
C LEU A 139 -6.64 15.81 -16.75
N LYS A 140 -5.72 16.75 -16.51
CA LYS A 140 -5.51 17.92 -17.37
C LYS A 140 -4.82 17.57 -18.70
N THR A 141 -4.09 16.47 -18.74
CA THR A 141 -3.27 16.07 -19.89
C THR A 141 -4.07 15.28 -20.92
N VAL A 142 -5.02 14.44 -20.46
CA VAL A 142 -5.81 13.53 -21.30
C VAL A 142 -7.13 14.17 -21.75
N LYS A 143 -7.72 13.61 -22.81
CA LYS A 143 -9.01 14.09 -23.33
C LYS A 143 -10.13 13.94 -22.28
N PRO A 144 -10.87 15.02 -21.93
CA PRO A 144 -11.98 14.91 -20.99
C PRO A 144 -13.01 13.86 -21.41
N LYS A 145 -13.50 13.09 -20.44
CA LYS A 145 -14.50 12.01 -20.62
C LYS A 145 -14.06 10.81 -21.47
N SER A 146 -12.79 10.70 -21.88
CA SER A 146 -12.26 9.46 -22.47
C SER A 146 -12.28 8.30 -21.46
N ASN A 147 -12.06 7.06 -21.93
CA ASN A 147 -11.94 5.91 -21.04
C ASN A 147 -10.74 6.09 -20.10
N LEU A 148 -9.58 6.47 -20.66
CA LEU A 148 -8.37 6.80 -19.90
C LEU A 148 -8.62 7.85 -18.82
N HIS A 149 -9.32 8.94 -19.14
CA HIS A 149 -9.70 9.95 -18.16
C HIS A 149 -10.54 9.37 -17.01
N LYS A 150 -11.50 8.49 -17.30
CA LYS A 150 -12.32 7.84 -16.27
C LYS A 150 -11.46 6.93 -15.39
N ASP A 151 -10.59 6.14 -16.01
CA ASP A 151 -9.72 5.19 -15.30
C ASP A 151 -8.77 5.93 -14.35
N ILE A 152 -8.09 6.97 -14.82
CA ILE A 152 -7.26 7.87 -13.99
C ILE A 152 -8.08 8.48 -12.86
N SER A 153 -9.31 8.94 -13.15
CA SER A 153 -10.15 9.59 -12.14
C SER A 153 -10.52 8.68 -10.97
N THR A 154 -10.57 7.36 -11.21
CA THR A 154 -10.94 6.36 -10.21
C THR A 154 -9.72 5.80 -9.50
N LYS A 155 -8.64 5.47 -10.23
CA LYS A 155 -7.48 4.77 -9.68
C LYS A 155 -6.69 5.55 -8.64
N PHE A 156 -6.52 6.85 -8.85
CA PHE A 156 -5.81 7.72 -7.92
C PHE A 156 -6.75 8.59 -7.08
N ASN A 157 -8.02 8.20 -6.93
CA ASN A 157 -8.95 8.95 -6.10
C ASN A 157 -8.63 8.74 -4.62
N THR A 158 -8.36 9.82 -3.89
CA THR A 158 -8.08 9.80 -2.45
C THR A 158 -9.21 10.37 -1.59
N GLU A 159 -10.40 10.56 -2.18
CA GLU A 159 -11.62 10.93 -1.45
C GLU A 159 -12.03 9.86 -0.43
N ASP A 160 -12.81 10.27 0.57
CA ASP A 160 -13.32 9.37 1.61
C ASP A 160 -14.10 8.19 1.03
N ILE A 161 -13.75 6.98 1.48
CA ILE A 161 -14.31 5.72 1.01
C ILE A 161 -15.50 5.35 1.87
N LYS A 162 -16.64 5.07 1.24
CA LYS A 162 -17.79 4.46 1.91
C LYS A 162 -17.50 2.98 2.17
N SER A 163 -17.30 2.63 3.45
CA SER A 163 -17.12 1.24 3.89
C SER A 163 -18.36 0.75 4.64
N ARG A 164 -18.35 -0.53 5.05
CA ARG A 164 -19.42 -1.12 5.88
C ARG A 164 -19.60 -0.39 7.21
N ASN A 165 -18.56 0.28 7.70
CA ASN A 165 -18.54 0.96 8.98
C ASN A 165 -18.75 2.49 8.85
N GLY A 166 -19.19 2.96 7.69
CA GLY A 166 -19.36 4.38 7.38
C GLY A 166 -18.27 4.93 6.46
N TYR A 167 -18.15 6.24 6.39
CA TYR A 167 -17.10 6.90 5.61
C TYR A 167 -15.77 6.83 6.35
N GLN A 168 -14.71 6.45 5.63
CA GLN A 168 -13.35 6.37 6.14
C GLN A 168 -12.41 7.13 5.22
N ASN A 169 -11.44 7.82 5.81
CA ASN A 169 -10.38 8.47 5.06
C ASN A 169 -9.64 7.45 4.17
N TRP A 170 -9.37 7.80 2.92
CA TRP A 170 -8.73 6.92 1.93
C TRP A 170 -7.42 6.31 2.44
N LEU A 171 -6.56 7.11 3.08
CA LEU A 171 -5.26 6.64 3.54
C LEU A 171 -5.44 5.60 4.66
N ARG A 172 -6.34 5.87 5.62
CA ARG A 172 -6.66 4.92 6.69
C ARG A 172 -7.23 3.62 6.14
N TYR A 173 -8.22 3.71 5.25
CA TYR A 173 -8.83 2.54 4.63
C TYR A 173 -7.81 1.64 3.91
N ASN A 174 -6.79 2.24 3.30
CA ASN A 174 -5.80 1.53 2.52
C ASN A 174 -4.52 1.17 3.29
N PHE A 175 -4.22 1.74 4.45
CA PHE A 175 -2.91 1.52 5.08
C PHE A 175 -2.95 1.31 6.59
N GLU A 176 -3.99 1.77 7.29
CA GLU A 176 -4.04 1.66 8.75
C GLU A 176 -4.23 0.21 9.21
N GLY A 177 -3.33 -0.26 10.08
CA GLY A 177 -3.37 -1.59 10.67
C GLY A 177 -3.01 -2.73 9.72
N PHE A 178 -2.60 -2.43 8.48
CA PHE A 178 -2.12 -3.45 7.55
C PHE A 178 -0.67 -3.83 7.85
N PRO A 179 -0.30 -5.12 7.69
CA PRO A 179 1.10 -5.54 7.76
C PRO A 179 1.98 -4.74 6.81
N ILE A 180 3.24 -4.50 7.20
CA ILE A 180 4.20 -3.73 6.40
C ILE A 180 4.32 -4.30 4.97
N ILE A 181 4.35 -5.63 4.80
CA ILE A 181 4.45 -6.25 3.47
C ILE A 181 3.22 -5.99 2.59
N ALA A 182 2.02 -5.94 3.18
CA ALA A 182 0.80 -5.60 2.44
C ALA A 182 0.80 -4.14 2.01
N THR A 183 1.32 -3.25 2.88
CA THR A 183 1.54 -1.84 2.54
C THR A 183 2.53 -1.69 1.38
N ILE A 184 3.66 -2.39 1.43
CA ILE A 184 4.67 -2.36 0.36
C ILE A 184 4.08 -2.89 -0.96
N ALA A 185 3.40 -4.03 -0.95
CA ALA A 185 2.76 -4.57 -2.15
C ALA A 185 1.74 -3.60 -2.76
N ARG A 186 0.96 -2.89 -1.93
CA ARG A 186 0.01 -1.86 -2.39
C ARG A 186 0.74 -0.66 -3.00
N LEU A 187 1.85 -0.21 -2.41
CA LEU A 187 2.71 0.84 -2.97
C LEU A 187 3.31 0.41 -4.32
N SER A 188 3.79 -0.83 -4.45
CA SER A 188 4.30 -1.37 -5.71
C SER A 188 3.22 -1.51 -6.78
N SER A 189 1.98 -1.81 -6.37
CA SER A 189 0.83 -1.77 -7.28
C SER A 189 0.52 -0.37 -7.77
N MET A 190 0.68 0.67 -6.93
CA MET A 190 0.50 2.05 -7.36
C MET A 190 1.58 2.47 -8.37
N GLN A 191 2.82 2.02 -8.18
CA GLN A 191 3.90 2.20 -9.15
C GLN A 191 3.59 1.55 -10.52
N ALA A 192 2.96 0.36 -10.51
CA ALA A 192 2.51 -0.31 -11.74
C ALA A 192 1.40 0.48 -12.45
N ASP A 193 0.43 0.99 -11.68
CA ASP A 193 -0.63 1.86 -12.21
C ASP A 193 -0.02 3.15 -12.82
N ILE A 194 0.96 3.78 -12.15
CA ILE A 194 1.67 4.98 -12.66
C ILE A 194 2.32 4.69 -14.02
N ARG A 195 3.11 3.62 -14.12
CA ARG A 195 3.77 3.24 -15.38
C ARG A 195 2.77 2.89 -16.46
N THR A 196 1.67 2.22 -16.11
CA THR A 196 0.60 1.86 -17.06
C THR A 196 -0.03 3.12 -17.66
N PHE A 197 -0.44 4.07 -16.83
CA PHE A 197 -1.03 5.32 -17.33
C PHE A 197 -0.02 6.19 -18.07
N GLN A 198 1.25 6.20 -17.67
CA GLN A 198 2.31 6.86 -18.42
C GLN A 198 2.40 6.28 -19.85
N ASN A 199 2.40 4.96 -19.99
CA ASN A 199 2.40 4.29 -21.28
C ASN A 199 1.16 4.60 -22.14
N GLU A 200 -0.02 4.62 -21.53
CA GLU A 200 -1.28 4.92 -22.23
C GLU A 200 -1.33 6.36 -22.73
N ILE A 201 -0.91 7.33 -21.91
CA ILE A 201 -0.81 8.74 -22.30
C ILE A 201 0.20 8.93 -23.43
N ALA A 202 1.36 8.27 -23.35
CA ALA A 202 2.35 8.33 -24.42
C ALA A 202 1.78 7.83 -25.76
N LYS A 203 1.05 6.71 -25.74
CA LYS A 203 0.39 6.15 -26.92
C LYS A 203 -0.67 7.09 -27.50
N GLU A 204 -1.49 7.72 -26.66
CA GLU A 204 -2.48 8.70 -27.12
C GLU A 204 -1.83 9.94 -27.76
N LYS A 205 -0.65 10.36 -27.29
CA LYS A 205 0.07 11.54 -27.81
C LYS A 205 0.87 11.30 -29.09
N LEU A 206 1.18 10.04 -29.40
CA LEU A 206 1.90 9.65 -30.62
C LEU A 206 0.97 9.42 -31.83
N GLN A 207 -0.35 9.44 -31.61
CA GLN A 207 -1.39 9.30 -32.65
C GLN A 207 -1.93 10.66 -33.08
#